data_AF-A0A917F8E7-F1
#
_entry.id   AF-A0A917F8E7-F1
#
_cell.length_a   1.000
_cell.length_b   1.000
_cell.length_c   1.000
_cell.angle_alpha   90.00
_cell.angle_beta   90.00
_cell.angle_gamma   90.00
#
_symmetry.space_group_name_H-M   'P 1'
#
loop_
_entity.id
_entity.type
_entity.pdbx_description
1 polymer ?
#
loop_
_entity_poly.entity_id
_entity_poly.type
_entity_poly.pdbx_seq_one_letter_code
_entity_poly.pdbx_strand_id
1 'polypeptide(L)' 'MGEHVVAALVLEPGASVDLAAVREWLHGRVSRYALPRAVHVLEELPRSQLGKVLRRRVRELLPPRHDG' A
#
# COMPACT_ATOMS: atom_id res chain seq x y z
N MET A 1 -2.50 9.51 18.65
CA MET A 1 -3.19 9.87 17.38
C MET A 1 -2.11 10.19 16.36
N GLY A 2 -2.02 9.43 15.26
CA GLY A 2 -0.98 9.68 14.25
C GLY A 2 -1.35 9.01 12.93
N GLU A 3 -0.98 9.62 11.81
CA GLU A 3 -1.18 9.02 10.50
C GLU A 3 -0.05 8.04 10.18
N HIS A 4 -0.39 6.94 9.50
CA HIS A 4 0.58 5.96 9.02
C HIS A 4 0.54 5.90 7.52
N VAL A 5 1.70 6.08 6.89
CA VAL A 5 1.86 5.86 5.46
C VAL A 5 1.82 4.36 5.21
N VAL A 6 0.96 3.95 4.30
CA VAL A 6 0.80 2.55 3.85
C VAL A 6 0.80 2.52 2.34
N ALA A 7 1.29 1.44 1.76
CA ALA A 7 1.25 1.19 0.32
C ALA A 7 0.31 0.02 0.01
N ALA A 8 -0.53 0.19 -1.01
CA ALA A 8 -1.37 -0.86 -1.57
C ALA A 8 -0.88 -1.16 -3.00
N LEU A 9 -0.60 -2.43 -3.26
CA LEU A 9 -0.08 -2.92 -4.53
C LEU A 9 -1.12 -3.86 -5.16
N VAL A 10 -1.18 -3.87 -6.49
CA VAL A 10 -1.85 -4.92 -7.26
C VAL A 10 -0.77 -5.56 -8.11
N LEU A 11 -0.69 -6.88 -8.09
CA LEU A 11 0.31 -7.61 -8.84
C LEU A 11 -0.19 -7.92 -10.25
N GLU A 12 0.73 -7.92 -11.21
CA GLU A 12 0.45 -8.48 -12.52
C GLU A 12 0.20 -9.99 -12.42
N PRO A 13 -0.59 -10.59 -13.33
CA PRO A 13 -0.87 -12.02 -13.30
C PRO A 13 0.40 -12.88 -13.28
N GLY A 14 0.48 -13.80 -12.32
CA GLY A 14 1.63 -14.70 -12.15
C GLY A 14 2.84 -14.06 -11.45
N ALA A 15 2.80 -12.77 -11.10
CA ALA A 15 3.85 -12.15 -10.31
C ALA A 15 3.71 -12.51 -8.82
N SER A 16 4.86 -12.66 -8.17
CA SER A 16 4.99 -12.76 -6.72
C SER A 16 5.95 -11.68 -6.24
N VAL A 17 5.70 -11.12 -5.06
CA VAL A 17 6.58 -10.09 -4.49
C VAL A 17 6.82 -10.35 -3.00
N ASP A 18 8.05 -10.09 -2.56
CA ASP A 18 8.36 -9.96 -1.14
C ASP A 18 8.14 -8.52 -0.68
N LEU A 19 7.23 -8.33 0.27
CA LEU A 19 6.86 -7.01 0.79
C LEU A 19 7.98 -6.37 1.60
N ALA A 20 8.84 -7.16 2.25
CA ALA A 20 10.04 -6.64 2.90
C ALA A 20 11.01 -6.09 1.85
N ALA A 21 11.26 -6.84 0.78
CA ALA A 21 12.09 -6.39 -0.34
C ALA A 21 11.55 -5.12 -1.01
N VAL A 22 10.23 -4.96 -1.15
CA VAL A 22 9.61 -3.72 -1.66
C VAL A 22 9.92 -2.54 -0.74
N ARG A 23 9.80 -2.72 0.57
CA ARG A 23 10.05 -1.66 1.54
C ARG A 23 11.53 -1.28 1.60
N GLU A 24 12.43 -2.26 1.55
CA GLU A 24 13.88 -2.03 1.44
C GLU A 24 14.23 -1.35 0.11
N TRP A 25 13.55 -1.71 -0.99
CA TRP A 25 13.73 -1.01 -2.25
C TRP A 25 13.28 0.46 -2.16
N LEU A 26 12.22 0.78 -1.43
CA LEU A 26 11.83 2.18 -1.19
C LEU A 26 12.81 2.92 -0.27
N HIS A 27 13.56 2.21 0.57
CA HIS A 27 14.53 2.80 1.48
C HIS A 27 15.62 3.58 0.71
N GLY A 28 15.82 4.85 1.08
CA GLY A 28 16.74 5.76 0.39
C GLY A 28 16.25 6.32 -0.95
N ARG A 29 15.14 5.80 -1.52
CA ARG A 29 14.50 6.34 -2.74
C ARG A 29 13.39 7.34 -2.41
N VAL A 30 12.76 7.18 -1.26
CA VAL A 30 11.78 8.13 -0.72
C VAL A 30 12.29 8.72 0.59
N SER A 31 11.75 9.87 0.97
CA SER A 31 12.03 10.44 2.28
C SER A 31 11.56 9.50 3.40
N ARG A 32 12.20 9.59 4.58
CA ARG A 32 11.85 8.75 5.73
C ARG A 32 10.38 8.85 6.13
N TYR A 33 9.76 10.01 5.95
CA TYR A 33 8.35 10.22 6.28
C TYR A 33 7.38 9.62 5.23
N ALA A 34 7.84 9.42 4.00
CA ALA A 34 7.07 8.81 2.92
C ALA A 34 7.29 7.29 2.82
N LEU A 35 8.27 6.74 3.54
CA LEU A 35 8.49 5.30 3.60
C LEU A 35 7.28 4.62 4.27
N PRO A 36 6.60 3.68 3.59
CA PRO A 36 5.43 3.04 4.17
C PRO A 36 5.80 2.20 5.39
N ARG A 37 4.95 2.28 6.41
CA ARG A 37 5.04 1.41 7.60
C ARG A 37 4.57 -0.01 7.30
N ALA A 38 3.64 -0.15 6.37
CA ALA A 38 3.15 -1.43 5.88
C ALA A 38 2.88 -1.36 4.37
N VAL A 39 3.11 -2.48 3.70
CA VAL A 39 2.80 -2.69 2.29
C VAL A 39 1.81 -3.85 2.23
N HIS A 40 0.75 -3.72 1.46
CA HIS A 40 -0.28 -4.74 1.31
C HIS A 40 -0.53 -5.01 -0.17
N VAL A 41 -0.75 -6.27 -0.51
CA VAL A 41 -1.24 -6.65 -1.84
C VAL A 41 -2.76 -6.72 -1.79
N LEU A 42 -3.41 -6.07 -2.74
CA LEU A 42 -4.83 -6.13 -2.99
C LEU A 42 -5.05 -6.86 -4.32
N GLU A 43 -6.21 -7.48 -4.46
CA GLU A 43 -6.65 -8.07 -5.72
C GLU A 43 -6.87 -6.99 -6.78
N GLU A 44 -7.49 -5.88 -6.39
CA GLU A 44 -7.68 -4.72 -7.26
C GLU A 44 -7.73 -3.40 -6.47
N LEU A 45 -7.57 -2.29 -7.19
CA LEU A 45 -7.79 -0.96 -6.63
C LEU A 45 -9.21 -0.48 -6.97
N PRO A 46 -10.07 -0.20 -5.97
CA PRO A 46 -11.40 0.34 -6.23
C PRO A 46 -11.29 1.69 -6.94
N ARG A 47 -11.99 1.83 -8.06
CA ARG A 47 -11.99 3.02 -8.92
C ARG A 47 -13.40 3.60 -9.04
N SER A 48 -13.47 4.91 -9.27
CA SER A 48 -14.72 5.58 -9.67
C SER A 48 -15.08 5.21 -11.11
N GLN A 49 -16.29 5.58 -11.54
CA GLN A 49 -16.72 5.45 -12.94
C GLN A 49 -15.79 6.19 -13.94
N LEU A 50 -15.05 7.20 -13.46
CA LEU A 50 -14.06 7.94 -14.25
C LEU A 50 -12.63 7.37 -14.10
N GLY A 51 -12.48 6.15 -13.55
CA GLY A 51 -11.20 5.46 -13.41
C GLY A 51 -10.29 5.94 -12.27
N LYS A 52 -10.71 6.91 -11.46
CA LYS A 52 -9.89 7.42 -10.34
C LYS A 52 -9.89 6.46 -9.17
N VAL A 53 -8.73 6.18 -8.59
CA VAL A 53 -8.63 5.35 -7.37
C VAL A 53 -9.33 6.02 -6.20
N LEU A 54 -10.23 5.28 -5.56
CA LEU A 54 -11.01 5.72 -4.40
C LEU A 54 -10.24 5.44 -3.11
N ARG A 55 -9.37 6.38 -2.70
CA ARG A 55 -8.52 6.25 -1.50
C ARG A 55 -9.26 5.81 -0.24
N ARG A 56 -10.50 6.29 -0.04
CA ARG A 56 -11.35 5.89 1.10
C ARG A 56 -11.69 4.40 1.05
N ARG A 57 -12.08 3.88 -0.12
CA ARG A 57 -12.39 2.46 -0.30
C ARG A 57 -11.16 1.60 -0.18
N VAL A 58 -10.02 2.04 -0.72
CA VAL A 58 -8.73 1.35 -0.51
C VAL A 58 -8.47 1.17 0.98
N ARG A 59 -8.66 2.21 1.81
CA ARG A 59 -8.46 2.13 3.26
C ARG A 59 -9.37 1.08 3.94
N GLU A 60 -10.59 0.91 3.47
CA GLU A 60 -11.54 -0.10 3.99
C GLU A 60 -11.10 -1.54 3.66
N LEU A 61 -10.29 -1.73 2.61
CA LEU A 61 -9.72 -3.02 2.22
C LEU A 61 -8.41 -3.35 2.95
N LEU A 62 -7.79 -2.37 3.60
CA LEU A 62 -6.57 -2.58 4.35
C LEU A 62 -6.89 -3.13 5.74
N PRO A 63 -6.04 -4.02 6.29
CA PRO A 63 -6.20 -4.47 7.65
C PRO A 63 -6.17 -3.28 8.62
N PRO A 64 -6.88 -3.38 9.76
CA PRO A 64 -6.80 -2.35 10.80
C PRO A 64 -5.35 -2.18 11.25
N ARG A 65 -5.01 -1.02 11.81
CA ARG A 65 -3.68 -0.80 12.39
C ARG A 65 -3.39 -1.89 13.43
N HIS A 66 -2.38 -2.70 13.16
CA HIS A 66 -1.71 -3.47 14.20
C HIS A 66 -0.61 -2.58 14.75
N ASP A 67 -0.96 -1.82 15.79
CA ASP A 67 0.04 -1.13 16.61
C ASP A 67 0.64 -2.17 17.54
N GLY A 68 1.81 -2.71 17.15
CA GLY A 68 2.72 -3.42 18.05
C GLY A 68 3.72 -2.47 18.66
#